data_AF-X0TQS2-F1
#
_entry.id   AF-X0TQS2-F1
#
_cell.length_a   1.000
_cell.length_b   1.000
_cell.length_c   1.000
_cell.angle_alpha   90.00
_cell.angle_beta   90.00
_cell.angle_gamma   90.00
#
_symmetry.space_group_name_H-M   'P 1'
#
loop_
_entity.id
_entity.type
_entity.pdbx_description
1 polymer ?
#
loop_
_entity_poly.entity_id
_entity_poly.type
_entity_poly.pdbx_seq_one_letter_code
_entity_poly.pdbx_strand_id
1 'polypeptide(L)' 'MNIYVGNLSYEATEEDLKEAFEVFGEVDTVKVIKD' A
#
# COMPACT_ATOMS: atom_id res chain seq x y z
N MET A 1 -8.86 8.85 4.87
CA MET A 1 -9.64 7.59 4.90
C MET A 1 -8.63 6.46 4.86
N ASN A 2 -8.74 5.45 5.72
CA ASN A 2 -7.73 4.39 5.78
C ASN A 2 -8.35 3.07 5.31
N ILE A 3 -7.59 2.31 4.53
CA ILE A 3 -7.99 0.99 4.01
C ILE A 3 -6.94 -0.04 4.41
N TYR A 4 -7.38 -1.28 4.57
CA TYR A 4 -6.51 -2.43 4.77
C TYR A 4 -6.53 -3.30 3.53
N VAL A 5 -5.33 -3.62 3.04
CA VAL A 5 -5.14 -4.47 1.86
C VAL A 5 -4.46 -5.76 2.32
N GLY A 6 -5.15 -6.88 2.12
CA GLY A 6 -4.65 -8.22 2.46
C GLY A 6 -4.14 -8.97 1.23
N ASN A 7 -3.58 -10.16 1.46
CA ASN A 7 -3.07 -11.05 0.41
C ASN A 7 -1.99 -10.42 -0.50
N LEU A 8 -1.23 -9.49 0.05
CA LEU A 8 -0.07 -8.91 -0.62
C LEU A 8 1.06 -9.93 -0.73
N SER A 9 1.80 -9.87 -1.83
CA SER A 9 3.04 -10.65 -1.98
C SER A 9 4.03 -10.27 -0.88
N TYR A 10 4.85 -11.24 -0.43
CA TYR A 10 5.91 -10.98 0.55
C TYR A 10 6.93 -9.94 0.07
N GLU A 11 7.10 -9.87 -1.26
CA GLU A 11 7.98 -8.95 -1.97
C GLU A 11 7.37 -7.56 -2.13
N ALA A 12 6.07 -7.38 -1.88
CA ALA A 12 5.42 -6.09 -2.01
C ALA A 12 6.05 -5.08 -1.03
N THR A 13 6.35 -3.89 -1.57
CA THR A 13 6.91 -2.77 -0.84
C THR A 13 5.88 -1.66 -0.66
N GLU A 14 6.18 -0.71 0.22
CA GLU A 14 5.34 0.48 0.41
C GLU A 14 5.30 1.35 -0.85
N GLU A 15 6.37 1.36 -1.64
CA GLU A 15 6.48 2.11 -2.89
C GLU A 15 5.55 1.52 -3.96
N ASP A 16 5.55 0.19 -4.12
CA ASP A 16 4.64 -0.51 -5.06
C ASP A 16 3.17 -0.20 -4.76
N LEU A 17 2.81 -0.22 -3.47
CA LEU A 17 1.46 0.10 -3.03
C LEU A 17 1.14 1.57 -3.28
N LYS A 18 2.05 2.47 -2.94
CA LYS A 18 1.83 3.90 -3.15
C LYS A 18 1.56 4.19 -4.62
N GLU A 19 2.42 3.72 -5.51
CA GLU A 19 2.30 3.94 -6.95
C GLU A 19 1.00 3.32 -7.52
N ALA A 20 0.63 2.12 -7.05
CA ALA A 20 -0.62 1.47 -7.44
C ALA A 20 -1.88 2.22 -6.99
N PHE A 21 -1.84 2.89 -5.84
CA PHE A 21 -2.98 3.63 -5.28
C PHE A 21 -3.01 5.12 -5.65
N GLU A 22 -1.91 5.71 -6.11
CA GLU A 22 -1.82 7.12 -6.52
C GLU A 22 -2.78 7.47 -7.67
N VAL A 23 -3.14 6.50 -8.51
CA VAL A 23 -4.13 6.68 -9.59
C VAL A 23 -5.55 6.98 -9.08
N PHE A 24 -5.84 6.65 -7.81
CA PHE A 24 -7.13 6.91 -7.18
C PHE A 24 -7.15 8.19 -6.34
N GLY A 25 -5.99 8.83 -6.14
CA GLY A 25 -5.84 10.05 -5.36
C GLY A 25 -4.50 10.11 -4.63
N GLU A 26 -4.27 11.20 -3.90
CA GLU A 26 -3.05 11.36 -3.10
C GLU A 26 -3.00 10.33 -1.97
N VAL A 27 -1.86 9.65 -1.85
CA VAL A 27 -1.61 8.68 -0.78
C VAL A 27 -0.70 9.33 0.26
N ASP A 28 -1.27 9.72 1.40
CA ASP A 28 -0.54 10.34 2.51
C ASP A 28 0.46 9.37 3.17
N THR A 29 0.05 8.12 3.40
CA THR A 29 0.84 7.16 4.19
C THR A 29 0.51 5.73 3.78
N VAL A 30 1.56 4.93 3.59
CA VAL A 30 1.48 3.49 3.39
C VAL A 30 2.26 2.82 4.51
N LYS A 31 1.73 1.71 5.04
CA LYS A 31 2.45 0.89 6.01
C LYS A 31 2.29 -0.58 5.69
N VAL A 32 3.39 -1.24 5.33
CA VAL A 32 3.38 -2.70 5.12
C VAL A 32 3.65 -3.38 6.47
N ILE A 33 2.68 -4.16 6.94
CA ILE A 33 2.82 -4.93 8.18
C ILE A 33 3.26 -6.35 7.80
N LYS A 34 4.47 -6.72 8.22
CA LYS A 34 5.03 -8.08 8.13
C LYS A 34 5.20 -8.58 9.56
N ASP A 35 4.92 -9.85 9.80
CA ASP A 35 5.20 -10.53 11.08
C ASP A 35 6.71 -10.81 11.22
#